data_AF-A0A7C5HJ19-F1
#
_entry.id   AF-A0A7C5HJ19-F1
#
_cell.length_a   1.000
_cell.length_b   1.000
_cell.length_c   1.000
_cell.angle_alpha   90.00
_cell.angle_beta   90.00
_cell.angle_gamma   90.00
#
_symmetry.space_group_name_H-M   'P 1'
#
loop_
_entity.id
_entity.type
_entity.pdbx_description
1 polymer ?
#
loop_
_entity_poly.entity_id
_entity_poly.type
_entity_poly.pdbx_seq_one_letter_code
_entity_poly.pdbx_strand_id
1 'polypeptide(L)'
;MKYLFIVFTLIWIVGCSQKNSVRINHKPTPSAWKVLQTGESMIRKKVLVRGSCWDYIDCIYTKAGCSRAQRKTVFKSRKKGPYVDVKKIRPGDWLYFINGSYHNSEHSAIFIKWVDFKSKTARMLSYQGEGKRKPARYKNYVLKKVYHIMRTKK
;
A
#
# COMPACT_ATOMS: atom_id res chain seq x y z
N MET A 1 23.13 -41.99 -50.93
CA MET A 1 22.32 -40.75 -50.96
C MET A 1 21.12 -40.91 -50.03
N LYS A 2 21.09 -40.22 -48.89
CA LYS A 2 19.89 -39.63 -48.29
C LYS A 2 20.30 -38.87 -47.02
N TYR A 3 19.98 -37.59 -47.04
CA TYR A 3 20.32 -36.54 -46.08
C TYR A 3 19.62 -36.80 -44.74
N LEU A 4 20.35 -36.64 -43.63
CA LEU A 4 19.75 -36.50 -42.30
C LEU A 4 19.85 -35.03 -41.89
N PHE A 5 18.69 -34.37 -41.86
CA PHE A 5 18.53 -32.97 -41.51
C PHE A 5 18.88 -32.72 -40.04
N ILE A 6 19.82 -31.81 -39.80
CA ILE A 6 20.09 -31.24 -38.48
C ILE A 6 19.01 -30.18 -38.21
N VAL A 7 18.10 -30.46 -37.29
CA VAL A 7 17.11 -29.49 -36.82
C VAL A 7 17.74 -28.65 -35.71
N PHE A 8 18.17 -27.43 -36.06
CA PHE A 8 18.52 -26.39 -35.09
C PHE A 8 17.26 -25.87 -34.40
N THR A 9 16.94 -26.36 -33.21
CA THR A 9 15.94 -25.72 -32.35
C THR A 9 16.55 -24.47 -31.70
N LEU A 10 16.23 -23.31 -32.26
CA LEU A 10 16.42 -22.01 -31.62
C LEU A 10 15.50 -21.93 -30.38
N ILE A 11 16.08 -22.17 -29.20
CA ILE A 11 15.43 -21.92 -27.92
C ILE A 11 15.40 -20.40 -27.71
N TRP A 12 14.24 -19.78 -27.95
CA TRP A 12 13.97 -18.42 -27.51
C TRP A 12 13.92 -18.41 -25.99
N ILE A 13 15.02 -17.98 -25.36
CA ILE A 13 15.03 -17.59 -23.95
C ILE A 13 14.16 -16.34 -23.84
N VAL A 14 12.89 -16.52 -23.49
CA VAL A 14 12.05 -15.42 -23.01
C VAL A 14 12.67 -14.97 -21.69
N GLY A 15 13.58 -14.00 -21.79
CA GLY A 15 14.11 -13.28 -20.66
C GLY A 15 12.95 -12.57 -19.95
N CYS A 16 12.38 -13.23 -18.95
CA CYS A 16 11.44 -12.60 -18.05
C CYS A 16 12.20 -11.49 -17.32
N SER A 17 12.04 -10.25 -17.77
CA SER A 17 12.66 -9.07 -17.18
C SER A 17 12.24 -8.99 -15.72
N GLN A 18 13.12 -9.47 -14.84
CA GLN A 18 12.95 -9.43 -13.40
C GLN A 18 13.11 -7.97 -13.02
N LYS A 19 11.98 -7.25 -13.00
CA LYS A 19 11.92 -5.85 -12.57
C LYS A 19 12.66 -5.77 -11.24
N ASN A 20 13.76 -5.00 -11.24
CA ASN A 20 14.58 -4.69 -10.07
C ASN A 20 13.71 -4.04 -8.98
N SER A 21 12.99 -4.86 -8.22
CA SER A 21 12.35 -4.43 -6.99
C SER A 21 13.46 -4.28 -5.97
N VAL A 22 13.87 -3.04 -5.71
CA VAL A 22 14.65 -2.71 -4.52
C VAL A 22 13.89 -3.29 -3.33
N ARG A 23 14.43 -4.35 -2.72
CA ARG A 23 13.83 -5.02 -1.56
C ARG A 23 13.95 -4.11 -0.34
N ILE A 24 13.11 -3.09 -0.23
CA ILE A 24 12.90 -2.35 1.01
C ILE A 24 12.07 -3.25 1.94
N ASN A 25 12.72 -4.26 2.52
CA ASN A 25 12.11 -5.26 3.40
C ASN A 25 12.03 -4.72 4.83
N HIS A 26 11.16 -3.74 5.06
CA HIS A 26 10.72 -3.47 6.43
C HIS A 26 9.74 -4.57 6.84
N LYS A 27 10.20 -5.57 7.60
CA LYS A 27 9.27 -6.51 8.25
C LYS A 27 8.35 -5.71 9.18
N PRO A 28 7.02 -5.91 9.13
CA PRO A 28 6.10 -5.24 10.04
C PRO A 28 6.40 -5.65 11.48
N THR A 29 6.23 -4.72 12.43
CA THR A 29 6.21 -5.07 13.86
C THR A 29 4.98 -5.94 14.15
N PRO A 30 4.92 -6.64 15.30
CA PRO A 30 3.73 -7.42 15.66
C PRO A 30 2.43 -6.60 15.64
N SER A 31 2.45 -5.37 16.15
CA SER A 31 1.29 -4.46 16.12
C SER A 31 0.90 -4.03 14.69
N ALA A 32 1.88 -3.72 13.84
CA ALA A 32 1.62 -3.41 12.43
C ALA A 32 1.10 -4.63 11.67
N TRP A 33 1.59 -5.82 12.01
CA TRP A 33 1.12 -7.07 11.43
C TRP A 33 -0.35 -7.35 11.77
N LYS A 34 -0.76 -7.12 13.03
CA LYS A 34 -2.18 -7.18 13.42
C LYS A 34 -3.04 -6.22 12.60
N VAL A 35 -2.60 -4.97 12.41
CA VAL A 35 -3.29 -3.99 11.54
C VAL A 35 -3.49 -4.52 10.12
N LEU A 36 -2.45 -5.12 9.52
CA LEU A 36 -2.53 -5.70 8.18
C LEU A 36 -3.50 -6.89 8.12
N GLN A 37 -3.43 -7.82 9.08
CA GLN A 37 -4.33 -8.98 9.15
C GLN A 37 -5.79 -8.57 9.38
N THR A 38 -6.03 -7.61 10.27
CA THR A 38 -7.38 -7.07 10.51
C THR A 38 -7.93 -6.42 9.24
N GLY A 39 -7.12 -5.62 8.54
CA GLY A 39 -7.50 -5.01 7.27
C GLY A 39 -7.84 -6.03 6.18
N GLU A 40 -7.02 -7.07 6.03
CA GLU A 40 -7.28 -8.18 5.10
C GLU A 40 -8.60 -8.90 5.43
N SER A 41 -8.81 -9.25 6.70
CA SER A 41 -10.05 -9.87 7.18
C SER A 41 -11.27 -9.02 6.87
N MET A 42 -11.18 -7.69 7.08
CA MET A 42 -12.26 -6.75 6.78
C MET A 42 -12.56 -6.63 5.28
N ILE A 43 -11.54 -6.65 4.41
CA ILE A 43 -11.73 -6.72 2.95
C ILE A 43 -12.45 -8.02 2.57
N ARG A 44 -11.97 -9.17 3.05
CA ARG A 44 -12.53 -10.48 2.72
C ARG A 44 -14.00 -10.61 3.13
N LYS A 45 -14.32 -10.09 4.32
CA LYS A 45 -15.70 -10.04 4.84
C LYS A 45 -16.55 -8.92 4.23
N LYS A 46 -16.01 -8.14 3.27
CA LYS A 46 -16.66 -6.99 2.63
C LYS A 46 -17.26 -6.01 3.64
N VAL A 47 -16.58 -5.81 4.76
CA VAL A 47 -17.05 -4.91 5.83
C VAL A 47 -17.21 -3.51 5.26
N LEU A 48 -18.35 -2.88 5.54
CA LEU A 48 -18.63 -1.49 5.24
C LEU A 48 -18.54 -0.69 6.53
N VAL A 49 -17.86 0.46 6.48
CA VAL A 49 -17.82 1.43 7.58
C VAL A 49 -18.46 2.71 7.07
N ARG A 50 -19.44 3.22 7.82
CA ARG A 50 -20.06 4.52 7.52
C ARG A 50 -19.03 5.61 7.75
N GLY A 51 -18.87 6.50 6.78
CA GLY A 51 -17.88 7.57 6.81
C GLY A 51 -16.92 7.50 5.62
N SER A 52 -15.75 8.10 5.81
CA SER A 52 -14.71 8.33 4.81
C SER A 52 -13.66 7.20 4.78
N CYS A 53 -12.64 7.36 3.92
CA CYS A 53 -11.44 6.53 3.96
C CYS A 53 -10.78 6.51 5.35
N TRP A 54 -10.87 7.63 6.07
CA TRP A 54 -10.27 7.80 7.38
C TRP A 54 -10.95 6.90 8.43
N ASP A 55 -12.28 6.92 8.47
CA ASP A 55 -13.08 6.16 9.45
C ASP A 55 -12.86 4.65 9.32
N TYR A 56 -12.72 4.18 8.08
CA TYR A 56 -12.43 2.77 7.81
C TYR A 56 -11.07 2.33 8.37
N ILE A 57 -10.04 3.17 8.21
CA ILE A 57 -8.70 2.86 8.69
C ILE A 57 -8.62 3.01 10.21
N ASP A 58 -9.30 4.01 10.78
CA ASP A 58 -9.46 4.13 12.23
C ASP A 58 -10.10 2.86 12.81
N CYS A 59 -11.15 2.34 12.16
CA CYS A 59 -11.80 1.09 12.52
C CYS A 59 -10.84 -0.11 12.45
N ILE A 60 -10.02 -0.23 11.39
CA ILE A 60 -8.99 -1.28 11.30
C ILE A 60 -8.01 -1.20 12.47
N TYR A 61 -7.44 -0.03 12.73
CA TYR A 61 -6.47 0.15 13.81
C TYR A 61 -7.09 -0.19 15.17
N THR A 62 -8.30 0.29 15.44
CA THR A 62 -9.02 0.00 16.69
C THR A 62 -9.29 -1.51 16.83
N LYS A 63 -9.79 -2.18 15.77
CA LYS A 63 -10.03 -3.63 15.77
C LYS A 63 -8.75 -4.48 15.84
N ALA A 64 -7.61 -3.92 15.45
CA ALA A 64 -6.30 -4.54 15.61
C ALA A 64 -5.73 -4.38 17.04
N GLY A 65 -6.48 -3.78 17.97
CA GLY A 65 -6.04 -3.50 19.33
C GLY A 65 -5.11 -2.29 19.45
N CYS A 66 -5.09 -1.42 18.44
CA CYS A 66 -4.31 -0.18 18.43
C CYS A 66 -5.22 1.03 18.66
N SER A 67 -5.42 1.38 19.94
CA SER A 67 -6.14 2.60 20.33
C SER A 67 -5.47 3.86 19.78
N ARG A 68 -6.16 5.00 19.77
CA ARG A 68 -5.57 6.26 19.30
C ARG A 68 -4.32 6.66 20.09
N ALA A 69 -4.28 6.39 21.40
CA ALA A 69 -3.12 6.62 22.25
C ALA A 69 -1.92 5.72 21.90
N GLN A 70 -2.16 4.55 21.31
CA GLN A 70 -1.14 3.61 20.83
C GLN A 70 -0.68 3.89 19.39
N ARG A 71 -1.09 5.03 18.81
CA ARG A 71 -0.61 5.48 17.50
C ARG A 71 0.35 6.64 17.70
N LYS A 72 1.29 6.80 16.77
CA LYS A 72 2.24 7.91 16.75
C LYS A 72 2.34 8.50 15.35
N THR A 73 2.49 9.81 15.31
CA THR A 73 2.87 10.53 14.10
C THR A 73 4.36 10.31 13.84
N VAL A 74 4.68 9.70 12.70
CA VAL A 74 6.07 9.48 12.27
C VAL A 74 6.56 10.63 11.40
N PHE A 75 5.66 11.25 10.65
CA PHE A 75 5.94 12.39 9.79
C PHE A 75 4.65 13.18 9.60
N LYS A 76 4.71 14.51 9.64
CA LYS A 76 3.58 15.38 9.32
C LYS A 76 4.08 16.68 8.72
N SER A 77 3.44 17.12 7.65
CA SER A 77 3.65 18.42 7.02
C SER A 77 2.32 18.99 6.51
N ARG A 78 2.38 20.16 5.86
CA ARG A 78 1.22 20.72 5.15
C ARG A 78 0.92 19.86 3.92
N LYS A 79 -0.32 19.86 3.43
CA LYS A 79 -0.73 19.11 2.21
C LYS A 79 0.07 19.49 0.97
N LYS A 80 0.57 20.73 0.91
CA LYS A 80 1.45 21.25 -0.15
C LYS A 80 2.93 20.87 0.02
N GLY A 81 3.27 20.11 1.05
CA GLY A 81 4.61 19.67 1.35
C GLY A 81 5.31 20.48 2.47
N PRO A 82 6.59 20.16 2.76
CA PRO A 82 7.41 19.14 2.08
C PRO A 82 6.85 17.72 2.24
N TYR A 83 7.05 16.84 1.26
CA TYR A 83 6.56 15.46 1.30
C TYR A 83 7.58 14.54 1.97
N VAL A 84 7.11 13.41 2.50
CA VAL A 84 7.97 12.46 3.21
C VAL A 84 9.02 11.83 2.29
N ASP A 85 10.19 11.54 2.84
CA ASP A 85 11.10 10.56 2.23
C ASP A 85 10.41 9.19 2.22
N VAL A 86 10.17 8.65 1.03
CA VAL A 86 9.50 7.35 0.81
C VAL A 86 10.21 6.19 1.51
N LYS A 87 11.50 6.31 1.82
CA LYS A 87 12.25 5.30 2.60
C LYS A 87 11.73 5.17 4.04
N LYS A 88 11.05 6.19 4.58
CA LYS A 88 10.46 6.18 5.94
C LYS A 88 9.15 5.41 6.04
N ILE A 89 8.51 5.10 4.91
CA ILE A 89 7.24 4.38 4.84
C ILE A 89 7.48 2.89 5.12
N ARG A 90 6.63 2.29 5.95
CA ARG A 90 6.71 0.89 6.38
C ARG A 90 5.35 0.18 6.26
N PRO A 91 5.33 -1.16 6.06
CA PRO A 91 4.10 -1.95 6.10
C PRO A 91 3.29 -1.69 7.37
N GLY A 92 1.98 -1.49 7.19
CA GLY A 92 1.04 -1.15 8.25
C GLY A 92 0.89 0.34 8.51
N ASP A 93 1.73 1.21 7.92
CA ASP A 93 1.58 2.66 8.07
C ASP A 93 0.25 3.13 7.51
N TRP A 94 -0.40 4.03 8.24
CA TRP A 94 -1.52 4.81 7.73
C TRP A 94 -0.99 6.10 7.11
N LEU A 95 -1.12 6.19 5.79
CA LEU A 95 -0.66 7.32 5.00
C LEU A 95 -1.80 8.26 4.66
N TYR A 96 -1.51 9.56 4.67
CA TYR A 96 -2.33 10.59 4.06
C TYR A 96 -1.55 11.21 2.90
N PHE A 97 -2.18 11.27 1.74
CA PHE A 97 -1.52 11.67 0.51
C PHE A 97 -2.47 12.31 -0.48
N ILE A 98 -1.90 13.08 -1.40
CA ILE A 98 -2.63 13.65 -2.54
C ILE A 98 -2.59 12.66 -3.70
N ASN A 99 -3.75 12.15 -4.10
CA ASN A 99 -3.88 11.21 -5.21
C ASN A 99 -3.89 11.96 -6.55
N GLY A 100 -2.73 12.03 -7.21
CA GLY A 100 -2.60 12.68 -8.51
C GLY A 100 -3.46 12.06 -9.62
N SER A 101 -3.80 10.77 -9.51
CA SER A 101 -4.62 10.06 -10.51
C SER A 101 -6.13 10.26 -10.30
N TYR A 102 -6.55 11.02 -9.29
CA TYR A 102 -7.95 11.31 -9.02
C TYR A 102 -8.10 12.78 -8.60
N HIS A 103 -8.01 13.68 -9.57
CA HIS A 103 -8.23 15.12 -9.40
C HIS A 103 -7.42 15.79 -8.28
N ASN A 104 -6.24 15.27 -7.95
CA ASN A 104 -5.44 15.72 -6.79
C ASN A 104 -6.25 15.72 -5.48
N SER A 105 -7.16 14.76 -5.30
CA SER A 105 -7.94 14.64 -4.08
C SER A 105 -7.08 14.15 -2.92
N GLU A 106 -7.44 14.56 -1.71
CA GLU A 106 -6.93 13.94 -0.50
C GLU A 106 -7.39 12.49 -0.43
N HIS A 107 -6.52 11.62 0.07
CA HIS A 107 -6.87 10.25 0.37
C HIS A 107 -6.04 9.71 1.53
N SER A 108 -6.59 8.73 2.23
CA SER A 108 -5.84 7.98 3.24
C SER A 108 -6.00 6.46 3.04
N ALA A 109 -4.91 5.73 3.28
CA ALA A 109 -4.82 4.30 3.01
C ALA A 109 -3.73 3.65 3.89
N ILE A 110 -3.79 2.32 4.05
CA ILE A 110 -2.74 1.56 4.74
C ILE A 110 -1.72 1.05 3.72
N PHE A 111 -0.44 1.32 3.97
CA PHE A 111 0.66 0.84 3.14
C PHE A 111 0.90 -0.66 3.35
N ILE A 112 0.90 -1.43 2.25
CA ILE A 112 1.17 -2.87 2.27
C ILE A 112 2.62 -3.13 1.88
N LYS A 113 2.99 -2.75 0.65
CA LYS A 113 4.33 -2.93 0.09
C LYS A 113 4.55 -2.05 -1.13
N TRP A 114 5.82 -1.82 -1.47
CA TRP A 114 6.20 -1.28 -2.76
C TRP A 114 5.92 -2.32 -3.86
N VAL A 115 5.34 -1.87 -4.97
CA VAL A 115 5.23 -2.64 -6.22
C VAL A 115 6.40 -2.27 -7.13
N ASP A 116 6.71 -0.98 -7.20
CA ASP A 116 7.90 -0.44 -7.85
C ASP A 116 8.38 0.76 -7.05
N PHE A 117 9.58 0.63 -6.46
CA PHE A 117 10.17 1.67 -5.63
C PHE A 117 10.64 2.88 -6.47
N LYS A 118 11.13 2.65 -7.69
CA LYS A 118 11.66 3.70 -8.58
C LYS A 118 10.53 4.64 -9.01
N SER A 119 9.39 4.09 -9.41
CA SER A 119 8.21 4.89 -9.76
C SER A 119 7.43 5.40 -8.53
N LYS A 120 7.81 4.96 -7.32
CA LYS A 120 7.07 5.18 -6.06
C LYS A 120 5.66 4.61 -6.12
N THR A 121 5.46 3.49 -6.81
CA THR A 121 4.17 2.80 -6.89
C THR A 121 4.07 1.78 -5.75
N ALA A 122 3.06 1.91 -4.91
CA ALA A 122 2.81 1.04 -3.76
C ALA A 122 1.44 0.36 -3.86
N ARG A 123 1.35 -0.87 -3.34
CA ARG A 123 0.09 -1.53 -3.07
C ARG A 123 -0.43 -1.03 -1.73
N MET A 124 -1.65 -0.53 -1.72
CA MET A 124 -2.31 0.04 -0.56
C MET A 124 -3.62 -0.71 -0.28
N LEU A 125 -3.97 -0.88 0.99
CA LEU A 125 -5.35 -1.16 1.40
C LEU A 125 -6.11 0.16 1.43
N SER A 126 -7.13 0.27 0.60
CA SER A 126 -7.85 1.51 0.36
C SER A 126 -9.35 1.31 0.45
N TYR A 127 -10.02 2.24 1.15
CA TYR A 127 -11.47 2.34 1.22
C TYR A 127 -11.92 3.66 0.61
N GLN A 128 -12.95 3.63 -0.24
CA GLN A 128 -13.40 4.86 -0.90
C GLN A 128 -14.21 5.76 0.04
N GLY A 129 -15.03 5.17 0.93
CA GLY A 129 -15.88 5.92 1.85
C GLY A 129 -17.03 6.67 1.18
N GLU A 130 -17.55 7.66 1.91
CA GLU A 130 -18.52 8.68 1.47
C GLU A 130 -19.85 8.10 0.99
N GLY A 131 -20.42 7.17 1.75
CA GLY A 131 -21.73 6.57 1.44
C GLY A 131 -21.72 5.62 0.24
N LYS A 132 -20.59 5.45 -0.45
CA LYS A 132 -20.47 4.45 -1.51
C LYS A 132 -20.49 3.07 -0.88
N ARG A 133 -21.50 2.25 -1.23
CA ARG A 133 -21.68 0.86 -0.78
C ARG A 133 -20.65 -0.12 -1.37
N LYS A 134 -19.40 0.32 -1.54
CA LYS A 134 -18.31 -0.48 -2.12
C LYS A 134 -17.29 -0.84 -1.03
N PRO A 135 -16.96 -2.13 -0.87
CA PRO A 135 -15.99 -2.56 0.14
C PRO A 135 -14.59 -2.02 -0.17
N ALA A 136 -13.74 -2.08 0.86
CA ALA A 136 -12.32 -1.79 0.71
C ALA A 136 -11.64 -2.80 -0.22
N ARG A 137 -10.51 -2.41 -0.78
CA ARG A 137 -9.78 -3.20 -1.77
C ARG A 137 -8.30 -2.86 -1.75
N TYR A 138 -7.50 -3.77 -2.26
CA TYR A 138 -6.10 -3.48 -2.54
C TYR A 138 -5.98 -2.74 -3.87
N LYS A 139 -5.38 -1.55 -3.87
CA LYS A 139 -5.18 -0.73 -5.07
C LYS A 139 -3.76 -0.14 -5.10
N ASN A 140 -3.21 -0.01 -6.31
CA ASN A 140 -1.91 0.62 -6.50
C ASN A 140 -2.05 2.15 -6.52
N TYR A 141 -1.11 2.84 -5.87
CA TYR A 141 -1.01 4.29 -5.86
C TYR A 141 0.43 4.75 -6.07
N VAL A 142 0.60 5.90 -6.72
CA VAL A 142 1.89 6.59 -6.82
C VAL A 142 2.05 7.53 -5.62
N LEU A 143 2.96 7.18 -4.71
CA LEU A 143 3.15 7.85 -3.42
C LEU A 143 4.18 8.99 -3.49
N LYS A 144 3.96 9.96 -4.38
CA LYS A 144 4.83 11.14 -4.53
C LYS A 144 4.51 12.29 -3.57
N LYS A 145 3.26 12.38 -3.10
CA LYS A 145 2.71 13.51 -2.32
C LYS A 145 2.17 13.06 -0.96
N VAL A 146 2.94 12.26 -0.22
CA VAL A 146 2.59 11.80 1.15
C VAL A 146 3.00 12.88 2.15
N TYR A 147 2.04 13.42 2.90
CA TYR A 147 2.27 14.53 3.84
C TYR A 147 2.04 14.14 5.31
N HIS A 148 1.51 12.94 5.59
CA HIS A 148 1.30 12.47 6.95
C HIS A 148 1.46 10.95 7.02
N ILE A 149 2.22 10.48 8.03
CA ILE A 149 2.37 9.07 8.37
C ILE A 149 1.97 8.89 9.83
N MET A 150 0.94 8.08 10.05
CA MET A 150 0.58 7.51 11.34
C MET A 150 1.05 6.06 11.40
N ARG A 151 1.56 5.64 12.56
CA ARG A 151 2.09 4.29 12.79
C ARG A 151 1.69 3.79 14.17
N THR A 152 1.56 2.48 14.35
CA THR A 152 1.45 1.89 15.69
C THR A 152 2.70 2.19 16.52
N LYS A 153 2.54 2.42 17.82
CA LYS A 153 3.65 2.35 18.78
C LYS A 153 4.16 0.90 18.85
N LYS A 154 5.41 0.74 19.27
CA LYS A 154 5.96 -0.59 19.55
C LYS A 154 5.22 -1.15 20.76
#